data_AF-A0A2R6IUR3-F1
#
_entry.id   AF-A0A2R6IUR3-F1
#
_cell.length_a   1.000
_cell.length_b   1.000
_cell.length_c   1.000
_cell.angle_alpha   90.00
_cell.angle_beta   90.00
_cell.angle_gamma   90.00
#
_symmetry.space_group_name_H-M   'P 1'
#
loop_
_entity.id
_entity.type
_entity.pdbx_description
1 polymer ?
#
loop_
_entity_poly.entity_id
_entity_poly.type
_entity_poly.pdbx_seq_one_letter_code
_entity_poly.pdbx_strand_id
1 'polypeptide(L)' 'MARVVNFLTFVALLDLLALALAARFTPPDPVTQALTVGPMLLVSPVVAYWLVYVDGPPDAT' A
#
# COMPACT_ATOMS: atom_id res chain seq x y z
N MET A 1 -7.78 -12.96 -13.68
CA MET A 1 -6.60 -13.21 -12.81
C MET A 1 -5.59 -12.06 -12.85
N ALA A 2 -5.18 -11.55 -14.02
CA ALA A 2 -4.16 -10.50 -14.13
C ALA A 2 -4.41 -9.24 -13.26
N ARG A 3 -5.65 -8.72 -13.22
CA ARG A 3 -6.02 -7.58 -12.36
C ARG A 3 -5.84 -7.84 -10.87
N VAL A 4 -6.18 -9.04 -10.40
CA VAL A 4 -6.02 -9.41 -8.98
C VAL A 4 -4.55 -9.52 -8.62
N VAL A 5 -3.73 -10.11 -9.50
CA VAL A 5 -2.27 -10.17 -9.33
C VAL A 5 -1.69 -8.76 -9.26
N ASN A 6 -2.03 -7.89 -10.21
CA ASN A 6 -1.57 -6.50 -10.21
C ASN A 6 -1.99 -5.76 -8.95
N PHE A 7 -3.25 -5.91 -8.52
CA PHE A 7 -3.75 -5.32 -7.28
C PHE A 7 -2.91 -5.75 -6.07
N LEU A 8 -2.71 -7.06 -5.88
CA LEU A 8 -1.91 -7.58 -4.76
C LEU A 8 -0.45 -7.12 -4.85
N THR A 9 0.12 -7.03 -6.04
CA THR A 9 1.47 -6.49 -6.24
C THR A 9 1.56 -5.02 -5.82
N PHE A 10 0.60 -4.18 -6.20
CA PHE A 10 0.58 -2.78 -5.79
C PHE A 10 0.41 -2.63 -4.28
N VAL A 11 -0.48 -3.41 -3.65
CA VAL A 11 -0.62 -3.45 -2.18
C VAL A 11 0.72 -3.79 -1.53
N ALA A 12 1.37 -4.87 -1.97
CA ALA A 12 2.65 -5.30 -1.41
C ALA A 12 3.75 -4.23 -1.57
N LEU A 13 3.81 -3.55 -2.71
CA LEU A 13 4.78 -2.48 -2.95
C LEU A 13 4.54 -1.26 -2.05
N LEU A 14 3.27 -0.86 -1.87
CA LEU A 14 2.90 0.24 -0.98
C LEU A 14 3.19 -0.09 0.48
N ASP A 15 2.94 -1.33 0.90
CA ASP A 15 3.26 -1.80 2.25
C ASP A 15 4.77 -1.80 2.50
N LEU A 16 5.56 -2.30 1.54
CA LEU A 16 7.02 -2.27 1.64
C LEU A 16 7.56 -0.83 1.69
N LEU A 17 6.98 0.09 0.93
CA LEU A 17 7.33 1.50 0.98
C LEU A 17 6.98 2.11 2.35
N ALA A 18 5.78 1.83 2.87
CA ALA A 18 5.35 2.29 4.19
C ALA A 18 6.29 1.78 5.29
N LEU A 19 6.66 0.50 5.26
CA LEU A 19 7.59 -0.10 6.20
C LEU A 19 8.99 0.49 6.06
N ALA A 20 9.47 0.74 4.85
CA ALA A 20 10.78 1.37 4.62
C ALA A 20 10.82 2.82 5.16
N LEU A 21 9.73 3.57 4.98
CA LEU A 21 9.58 4.91 5.55
C LEU A 21 9.53 4.86 7.08
N ALA A 22 8.74 3.95 7.64
CA ALA A 22 8.63 3.79 9.09
C ALA A 22 9.97 3.38 9.72
N ALA A 23 10.70 2.45 9.10
CA ALA A 23 12.01 2.02 9.57
C ALA A 23 13.05 3.16 9.59
N ARG A 24 12.90 4.17 8.72
CA ARG A 24 13.81 5.31 8.64
C ARG A 24 13.40 6.49 9.52
N PHE A 25 12.10 6.74 9.66
CA PHE A 25 11.59 7.99 10.22
C PHE A 25 10.82 7.82 11.53
N THR A 26 10.33 6.62 11.85
CA THR A 26 9.55 6.39 13.06
C THR A 26 10.46 5.95 14.21
N PRO A 27 10.36 6.57 15.40
CA PRO A 27 11.08 6.08 16.57
C PRO A 27 10.66 4.65 16.94
N PRO A 28 11.52 3.88 17.64
CA PRO A 28 11.28 2.48 17.96
C PRO A 28 10.18 2.26 19.01
N ASP A 29 9.44 3.30 19.39
CA ASP A 29 8.36 3.18 20.36
C ASP A 29 7.11 2.53 19.71
N PRO A 30 6.49 1.53 20.37
CA PRO A 30 5.41 0.76 19.76
C PRO A 30 4.17 1.58 19.39
N VAL A 31 3.89 2.64 20.15
CA VAL A 31 2.70 3.49 19.96
C VAL A 31 2.85 4.33 18.71
N THR A 32 3.98 5.01 18.52
CA THR A 32 4.22 5.82 17.31
C THR A 32 4.31 4.91 16.09
N GLN A 33 4.89 3.71 16.19
CA GLN A 33 4.87 2.73 15.10
C GLN A 33 3.45 2.30 14.71
N ALA A 34 2.61 1.97 15.67
CA ALA A 34 1.21 1.60 15.39
C ALA A 34 0.45 2.76 14.73
N LEU A 35 0.69 4.00 15.20
CA LEU A 35 0.05 5.21 14.67
C LEU A 35 0.58 5.63 13.30
N THR A 36 1.81 5.29 12.92
CA THR A 36 2.34 5.62 11.59
C THR A 36 2.12 4.48 10.59
N VAL A 37 2.45 3.24 10.97
CA VAL A 37 2.38 2.07 10.08
C VAL A 37 0.94 1.64 9.86
N GLY A 38 0.12 1.63 10.93
CA GLY A 38 -1.28 1.19 10.85
C GLY A 38 -2.09 1.96 9.80
N PRO A 39 -2.11 3.30 9.83
CA PRO A 39 -2.80 4.08 8.81
C PRO A 39 -2.22 3.89 7.40
N MET A 40 -0.90 3.77 7.25
CA MET A 40 -0.29 3.54 5.94
C MET A 40 -0.72 2.19 5.32
N LEU A 41 -0.80 1.12 6.12
CA LEU A 41 -1.28 -0.19 5.69
C LEU A 41 -2.77 -0.18 5.34
N LEU A 42 -3.57 0.70 5.95
CA LEU A 42 -4.99 0.86 5.58
C LEU A 42 -5.16 1.64 4.27
N VAL A 43 -4.28 2.60 3.99
CA VAL A 43 -4.33 3.41 2.77
C VAL A 43 -3.84 2.62 1.55
N SER A 44 -2.85 1.74 1.73
CA SER A 44 -2.29 0.84 0.71
C SER A 44 -3.34 0.13 -0.17
N PRO A 45 -4.31 -0.65 0.36
CA PRO A 45 -5.32 -1.33 -0.45
C PRO A 45 -6.29 -0.38 -1.13
N VAL A 46 -6.57 0.78 -0.54
CA VAL A 46 -7.45 1.80 -1.16
C VAL A 46 -6.77 2.42 -2.38
N VAL A 47 -5.49 2.79 -2.26
CA VAL A 47 -4.70 3.34 -3.36
C VAL A 47 -4.48 2.30 -4.45
N ALA A 48 -4.13 1.07 -4.09
CA ALA A 48 -3.99 -0.03 -5.05
C ALA A 48 -5.30 -0.31 -5.80
N TYR A 49 -6.45 -0.23 -5.12
CA TYR A 49 -7.75 -0.39 -5.74
C TYR A 49 -8.00 0.70 -6.79
N TRP A 50 -7.71 1.95 -6.42
CA TRP A 50 -7.88 3.08 -7.32
C TRP A 50 -6.98 2.95 -8.56
N LEU A 51 -5.70 2.63 -8.38
CA LEU A 51 -4.74 2.48 -9.49
C LEU A 51 -5.09 1.33 -10.46
N VAL A 52 -5.60 0.22 -9.94
CA VAL A 52 -5.84 -0.98 -10.76
C VAL A 52 -7.24 -1.02 -11.35
N TYR A 53 -8.24 -0.54 -10.62
CA TYR A 53 -9.65 -0.68 -11.00
C TYR A 53 -10.34 0.62 -11.40
N VAL A 54 -9.84 1.79 -10.95
CA VAL A 54 -10.45 3.10 -11.27
C VAL A 54 -9.68 3.83 -12.36
N ASP A 55 -8.34 3.86 -12.26
CA ASP A 55 -7.44 4.58 -13.18
C ASP A 55 -6.71 3.64 -14.17
N GLY A 56 -7.07 2.35 -14.16
CA GLY A 56 -6.43 1.32 -14.98
C GLY A 56 -6.62 1.58 -16.49
N PRO A 57 -5.63 1.22 -17.34
CA PRO A 57 -5.72 1.44 -18.79
C PRO A 57 -6.98 0.83 -19.40
N PRO A 58 -7.56 1.46 -20.45
CA PRO A 58 -8.84 1.06 -21.05
C PRO A 58 -8.86 -0.39 -21.56
N ASP A 59 -7.70 -0.95 -21.88
CA ASP A 59 -7.56 -2.25 -22.56
C ASP A 59 -7.48 -3.44 -21.59
N ALA A 60 -7.74 -3.23 -20.29
CA ALA A 60 -7.70 -4.29 -19.28
C ALA A 60 -9.03 -5.09 -19.15
N THR A 61 -9.90 -5.08 -20.17
CA THR A 61 -11.14 -5.88 -20.24
C THR A 61 -10.97 -7.11 -21.11
#